data_AF-A0A2V1CCM7-F1
#
_entry.id   AF-A0A2V1CCM7-F1
#
_cell.length_a   1.000
_cell.length_b   1.000
_cell.length_c   1.000
_cell.angle_alpha   90.00
_cell.angle_beta   90.00
_cell.angle_gamma   90.00
#
_symmetry.space_group_name_H-M   'P 1'
#
loop_
_entity.id
_entity.type
_entity.pdbx_description
1 polymer ?
#
loop_
_entity_poly.entity_id
_entity_poly.type
_entity_poly.pdbx_seq_one_letter_code
_entity_poly.pdbx_strand_id
1 'polypeptide(L)'
;MAQPKRGYHKLAILMASESDAAIFRRFSKLNYLTLLALQAELLTLEAEYDSQWATDEQATNTERAKFAVDFKALRASKLCVKPDPEKPGTEQWKLLMDIRAKLNTYNEILLQVAQVHALKEPEKSKLDFLQSWLVMKDMGAGQIEGREGLAWDDPSDLLALASVAPDTAPFSNWATGRFLTFFHYVWGYKHNSHSREINPEAGPDLAHYEETVLVKYTRYVITILASLLPIVCIVILWAVHSVGWRLGIMAIFTAAFASILVVFTSAKEVEIFASTAAFAAVEVVFIGSALAGNSTGG
;
A
#
# COMPACT_ATOMS: atom_id res chain seq x y z
N MET A 1 21.12 33.19 -16.18
CA MET A 1 20.14 32.12 -16.47
C MET A 1 20.46 30.96 -15.57
N ALA A 2 19.51 30.46 -14.78
CA ALA A 2 19.72 29.28 -13.94
C ALA A 2 19.96 28.06 -14.83
N GLN A 3 20.93 27.21 -14.49
CA GLN A 3 21.15 25.98 -15.26
C GLN A 3 19.94 25.06 -15.12
N PRO A 4 19.53 24.36 -16.21
CA PRO A 4 18.42 23.43 -16.14
C PRO A 4 18.77 22.28 -15.19
N LYS A 5 17.85 21.96 -14.26
CA LYS A 5 17.97 20.83 -13.33
C LYS A 5 18.07 19.51 -14.12
N ARG A 6 18.83 18.53 -13.61
CA ARG A 6 19.11 17.24 -14.28
C ARG A 6 19.19 16.10 -13.25
N GLY A 7 19.10 14.85 -13.72
CA GLY A 7 19.23 13.64 -12.88
C GLY A 7 18.27 13.64 -11.70
N TYR A 8 18.81 13.40 -10.50
CA TYR A 8 18.06 13.38 -9.26
C TYR A 8 17.20 14.63 -9.02
N HIS A 9 17.62 15.81 -9.48
CA HIS A 9 16.81 17.01 -9.30
C HIS A 9 15.52 16.97 -10.13
N LYS A 10 15.57 16.45 -11.37
CA LYS A 10 14.37 16.25 -12.19
C LYS A 10 13.51 15.12 -11.64
N LEU A 11 14.14 14.02 -11.20
CA LEU A 11 13.42 12.90 -10.58
C LEU A 11 12.69 13.34 -9.29
N ALA A 12 13.33 14.14 -8.45
CA ALA A 12 12.71 14.69 -7.25
C ALA A 12 11.54 15.63 -7.60
N ILE A 13 11.66 16.44 -8.65
CA ILE A 13 10.55 17.27 -9.14
C ILE A 13 9.39 16.42 -9.65
N LEU A 14 9.68 15.34 -10.39
CA LEU A 14 8.67 14.38 -10.84
C LEU A 14 7.95 13.77 -9.65
N MET A 15 8.69 13.17 -8.71
CA MET A 15 8.12 12.53 -7.51
C MET A 15 7.38 13.50 -6.59
N ALA A 16 7.77 14.78 -6.57
CA ALA A 16 7.07 15.82 -5.82
C ALA A 16 5.78 16.29 -6.53
N SER A 17 5.76 16.26 -7.86
CA SER A 17 4.59 16.66 -8.67
C SER A 17 3.58 15.52 -8.80
N GLU A 18 4.07 14.27 -8.88
CA GLU A 18 3.29 13.04 -8.95
C GLU A 18 3.58 12.20 -7.71
N SER A 19 2.75 12.33 -6.67
CA SER A 19 2.91 11.56 -5.44
C SER A 19 2.96 10.04 -5.71
N ASP A 20 2.21 9.56 -6.70
CA ASP A 20 2.16 8.14 -7.07
C ASP A 20 3.46 7.63 -7.70
N ALA A 21 4.31 8.52 -8.21
CA ALA A 21 5.63 8.21 -8.75
C ALA A 21 6.73 8.20 -7.65
N ALA A 22 6.39 8.56 -6.41
CA ALA A 22 7.29 8.51 -5.25
C ALA A 22 7.55 7.06 -4.79
N ILE A 23 8.26 6.32 -5.65
CA ILE A 23 8.61 4.92 -5.47
C ILE A 23 10.06 4.84 -5.01
N PHE A 24 10.29 4.14 -3.91
CA PHE A 24 11.61 3.96 -3.34
C PHE A 24 11.89 2.49 -3.07
N ARG A 25 13.16 2.16 -2.93
CA ARG A 25 13.59 0.83 -2.53
C ARG A 25 13.45 0.64 -1.02
N ARG A 26 12.86 -0.48 -0.60
CA ARG A 26 12.73 -0.93 0.80
C ARG A 26 14.07 -1.34 1.41
N PHE A 27 14.98 -1.83 0.57
CA PHE A 27 16.25 -2.43 1.00
C PHE A 27 16.05 -3.56 2.01
N SER A 28 15.00 -4.38 1.83
CA SER A 28 14.58 -5.41 2.79
C SER A 28 15.72 -6.35 3.17
N LYS A 29 16.54 -6.77 2.19
CA LYS A 29 17.70 -7.64 2.45
C LYS A 29 18.73 -6.99 3.38
N LEU A 30 19.04 -5.71 3.17
CA LEU A 30 20.01 -5.00 4.00
C LEU A 30 19.45 -4.74 5.40
N ASN A 31 18.18 -4.38 5.49
CA ASN A 31 17.48 -4.21 6.77
C ASN A 31 17.47 -5.51 7.60
N TYR A 32 17.14 -6.65 6.97
CA TYR A 32 17.19 -7.94 7.67
C TYR A 32 18.61 -8.34 8.04
N LEU A 33 19.61 -8.08 7.18
CA LEU A 33 21.00 -8.35 7.52
C LEU A 33 21.44 -7.56 8.76
N THR A 34 21.09 -6.28 8.85
CA THR A 34 21.37 -5.45 10.02
C THR A 34 20.69 -5.98 11.28
N LEU A 35 19.42 -6.37 11.21
CA LEU A 35 18.69 -6.96 12.33
C LEU A 35 19.31 -8.27 12.80
N LEU A 36 19.68 -9.16 11.86
CA LEU A 36 20.32 -10.44 12.15
C LEU A 36 21.70 -10.25 12.78
N ALA A 37 22.48 -9.26 12.31
CA ALA A 37 23.77 -8.93 12.90
C ALA A 37 23.61 -8.44 14.35
N LEU A 38 22.68 -7.51 14.60
CA LEU A 38 22.38 -7.02 15.95
C LEU A 38 21.88 -8.14 16.87
N GLN A 39 21.06 -9.05 16.34
CA GLN A 39 20.59 -10.21 17.09
C GLN A 39 21.74 -11.14 17.49
N ALA A 40 22.68 -11.43 16.58
CA ALA A 40 23.85 -12.24 16.89
C ALA A 40 24.76 -11.59 17.95
N GLU A 41 24.94 -10.26 17.88
CA GLU A 41 25.68 -9.50 18.89
C GLU A 41 24.98 -9.55 20.26
N LEU A 42 23.66 -9.41 20.30
CA LEU A 42 22.88 -9.50 21.54
C LEU A 42 22.98 -10.89 22.17
N LEU A 43 22.90 -11.96 21.37
CA LEU A 43 23.06 -13.33 21.86
C LEU A 43 24.45 -13.58 22.47
N THR A 44 25.49 -13.01 21.86
CA THR A 44 26.85 -13.09 22.41
C THR A 44 26.93 -12.37 23.76
N LEU A 45 26.39 -11.15 23.84
CA LEU A 45 26.38 -10.39 25.09
C LEU A 45 25.54 -11.04 26.18
N GLU A 46 24.40 -11.65 25.84
CA GLU A 46 23.56 -12.40 26.78
C GLU A 46 24.33 -13.60 27.36
N ALA A 47 25.00 -14.39 26.51
CA ALA A 47 25.82 -15.51 26.96
C ALA A 47 26.99 -15.06 27.86
N GLU A 48 27.67 -13.95 27.51
CA GLU A 48 28.73 -13.37 28.33
C GLU A 48 28.20 -12.86 29.67
N TYR A 49 27.03 -12.21 29.68
CA TYR A 49 26.38 -11.71 30.89
C TYR A 49 25.97 -12.86 31.82
N ASP A 50 25.38 -13.93 31.29
CA ASP A 50 24.98 -15.10 32.05
C ASP A 50 26.19 -15.82 32.66
N SER A 51 27.28 -15.94 31.88
CA SER A 51 28.54 -16.50 32.38
C SER A 51 29.13 -15.66 33.52
N GLN A 52 29.11 -14.33 33.38
CA GLN A 52 29.61 -13.42 34.41
C GLN A 52 28.73 -13.45 35.65
N TRP A 53 27.40 -13.44 35.48
CA TRP A 53 26.42 -13.57 36.56
C TRP A 53 26.64 -14.88 37.34
N ALA A 54 26.80 -16.02 36.65
CA ALA A 54 27.05 -17.30 37.29
C ALA A 54 28.36 -17.33 38.08
N THR A 55 29.39 -16.66 37.55
CA THR A 55 30.69 -16.53 38.22
C THR A 55 30.59 -15.65 39.48
N ASP A 56 29.83 -14.56 39.41
CA ASP A 56 29.64 -13.64 40.53
C ASP A 56 28.74 -14.24 41.64
N GLU A 57 27.78 -15.09 41.29
CA GLU A 57 26.93 -15.85 42.21
C GLU A 57 27.74 -16.91 42.99
N GLN A 58 28.65 -17.60 42.31
CA GLN A 58 29.51 -18.63 42.92
C GLN A 58 30.72 -18.04 43.66
N ALA A 59 30.97 -16.74 43.56
CA ALA A 59 32.09 -16.10 44.21
C ALA A 59 31.94 -16.16 45.74
N THR A 60 32.99 -16.60 46.43
CA THR A 60 33.06 -16.63 47.90
C THR A 60 32.95 -15.25 48.55
N ASN A 61 33.04 -14.18 47.76
CA ASN A 61 33.02 -12.80 48.20
C ASN A 61 31.56 -12.31 48.32
N THR A 62 31.13 -11.96 49.54
CA THR A 62 29.71 -11.69 49.90
C THR A 62 29.08 -10.51 49.17
N GLU A 63 29.88 -9.61 48.61
CA GLU A 63 29.41 -8.47 47.79
C GLU A 63 29.10 -8.91 46.34
N ARG A 64 29.80 -9.95 45.86
CA ARG A 64 29.61 -10.74 44.62
C ARG A 64 28.17 -11.12 44.34
N ALA A 65 27.77 -12.09 45.16
CA ALA A 65 26.47 -12.75 45.11
C ALA A 65 25.30 -11.78 45.36
N LYS A 66 25.54 -10.62 45.99
CA LYS A 66 24.48 -9.61 46.17
C LYS A 66 24.03 -8.99 44.86
N PHE A 67 24.83 -9.02 43.79
CA PHE A 67 24.46 -8.41 42.51
C PHE A 67 23.24 -9.05 41.85
N ALA A 68 23.01 -10.35 42.06
CA ALA A 68 21.85 -11.05 41.52
C ALA A 68 20.52 -10.60 42.16
N VAL A 69 20.57 -10.14 43.42
CA VAL A 69 19.39 -9.84 44.24
C VAL A 69 19.20 -8.35 44.46
N ASP A 70 20.28 -7.58 44.58
CA ASP A 70 20.25 -6.13 44.81
C ASP A 70 20.82 -5.34 43.63
N PHE A 71 19.91 -4.80 42.81
CA PHE A 71 20.26 -3.92 41.70
C PHE A 71 20.99 -2.65 42.13
N LYS A 72 20.77 -2.15 43.37
CA LYS A 72 21.50 -0.99 43.88
C LYS A 72 22.97 -1.32 44.11
N ALA A 73 23.28 -2.51 44.61
CA ALA A 73 24.64 -3.01 44.76
C ALA A 73 25.33 -3.19 43.39
N LEU A 74 24.64 -3.80 42.42
CA LEU A 74 25.14 -3.94 41.04
C LEU A 74 25.38 -2.57 40.39
N ARG A 75 24.49 -1.59 40.57
CA ARG A 75 24.66 -0.23 40.03
C ARG A 75 25.81 0.53 40.72
N ALA A 76 26.01 0.32 42.01
CA ALA A 76 27.07 0.96 42.77
C ALA A 76 28.47 0.48 42.37
N SER A 77 28.59 -0.72 41.78
CA SER A 77 29.86 -1.25 41.26
C SER A 77 30.50 -0.36 40.18
N LYS A 78 29.70 0.47 39.49
CA LYS A 78 30.15 1.49 38.51
C LYS A 78 31.26 2.42 39.04
N LEU A 79 31.32 2.66 40.35
CA LEU A 79 32.28 3.57 40.98
C LEU A 79 33.68 2.95 41.18
N CYS A 80 33.85 1.65 40.92
CA CYS A 80 35.13 0.95 41.02
C CYS A 80 35.95 1.14 39.72
N VAL A 81 36.52 2.33 39.52
CA VAL A 81 37.25 2.74 38.30
C VAL A 81 38.72 2.29 38.29
N LYS A 82 39.25 1.72 39.38
CA LYS A 82 40.62 1.17 39.38
C LYS A 82 40.59 -0.35 39.19
N PRO A 83 41.45 -0.90 38.32
CA PRO A 83 41.67 -2.34 38.21
C PRO A 83 42.40 -2.79 39.48
N ASP A 84 41.63 -3.03 40.52
CA ASP A 84 42.08 -3.65 41.75
C ASP A 84 41.65 -5.11 41.67
N PRO A 85 42.57 -6.10 41.72
CA PRO A 85 42.23 -7.52 41.68
C PRO A 85 41.22 -7.94 42.76
N GLU A 86 41.02 -7.12 43.79
CA GLU A 86 40.09 -7.35 44.89
C GLU A 86 38.70 -6.67 44.76
N LYS A 87 38.43 -5.84 43.73
CA LYS A 87 37.14 -5.12 43.56
C LYS A 87 36.40 -5.50 42.27
N PRO A 88 35.46 -6.45 42.36
CA PRO A 88 34.98 -7.23 41.21
C PRO A 88 33.93 -6.77 40.22
N GLY A 89 33.14 -5.73 40.51
CA GLY A 89 31.75 -5.74 40.03
C GLY A 89 31.47 -5.02 38.71
N THR A 90 32.51 -4.49 38.06
CA THR A 90 32.32 -3.53 36.95
C THR A 90 31.88 -4.21 35.65
N GLU A 91 32.31 -5.46 35.41
CA GLU A 91 32.07 -6.15 34.13
C GLU A 91 30.60 -6.56 33.94
N GLN A 92 29.95 -7.11 34.96
CA GLN A 92 28.53 -7.46 34.88
C GLN A 92 27.65 -6.24 34.61
N TRP A 93 27.92 -5.12 35.29
CA TRP A 93 27.22 -3.86 35.06
C TRP A 93 27.47 -3.32 33.64
N LYS A 94 28.71 -3.41 33.16
CA LYS A 94 29.09 -2.96 31.80
C LYS A 94 28.37 -3.77 30.73
N LEU A 95 28.40 -5.10 30.82
CA LEU A 95 27.67 -6.01 29.92
C LEU A 95 26.17 -5.69 29.90
N LEU A 96 25.56 -5.46 31.07
CA LEU A 96 24.15 -5.07 31.16
C LEU A 96 23.86 -3.74 30.44
N MET A 97 24.76 -2.76 30.54
CA MET A 97 24.59 -1.48 29.83
C MET A 97 24.77 -1.65 28.32
N ASP A 98 25.71 -2.47 27.88
CA ASP A 98 25.94 -2.77 26.47
C ASP A 98 24.75 -3.52 25.85
N ILE A 99 24.17 -4.49 26.58
CA ILE A 99 22.91 -5.16 26.21
C ILE A 99 21.81 -4.12 26.05
N ARG A 100 21.60 -3.24 27.05
CA ARG A 100 20.52 -2.23 26.99
C ARG A 100 20.69 -1.28 25.82
N ALA A 101 21.91 -0.84 25.52
CA ALA A 101 22.18 0.05 24.41
C ALA A 101 21.89 -0.65 23.07
N LYS A 102 22.43 -1.86 22.85
CA LYS A 102 22.19 -2.61 21.62
C LYS A 102 20.73 -3.04 21.45
N LEU A 103 20.06 -3.43 22.53
CA LEU A 103 18.66 -3.85 22.50
C LEU A 103 17.75 -2.67 22.12
N ASN A 104 18.07 -1.46 22.59
CA ASN A 104 17.36 -0.25 22.16
C ASN A 104 17.52 -0.04 20.65
N THR A 105 18.75 -0.09 20.13
CA THR A 105 19.02 0.04 18.69
C THR A 105 18.33 -1.05 17.86
N TYR A 106 18.36 -2.31 18.33
CA TYR A 106 17.66 -3.42 17.69
C TYR A 106 16.15 -3.17 17.61
N ASN A 107 15.52 -2.79 18.72
CA ASN A 107 14.08 -2.53 18.77
C ASN A 107 13.68 -1.32 17.91
N GLU A 108 14.48 -0.24 17.92
CA GLU A 108 14.26 0.93 17.07
C GLU A 108 14.28 0.56 15.58
N ILE A 109 15.31 -0.18 15.14
CA ILE A 109 15.43 -0.61 13.75
C ILE A 109 14.32 -1.59 13.41
N LEU A 110 13.96 -2.53 14.29
CA LEU A 110 12.90 -3.49 14.04
C LEU A 110 11.56 -2.78 13.79
N LEU A 111 11.24 -1.77 14.59
CA LEU A 111 10.03 -0.97 14.42
C LEU A 111 10.07 -0.15 13.12
N GLN A 112 11.20 0.47 12.79
CA GLN A 112 11.35 1.20 11.53
C GLN A 112 11.19 0.27 10.32
N VAL A 113 11.81 -0.91 10.35
CA VAL A 113 11.71 -1.91 9.29
C VAL A 113 10.28 -2.43 9.16
N ALA A 114 9.58 -2.66 10.27
CA ALA A 114 8.17 -3.05 10.25
C ALA A 114 7.28 -1.95 9.64
N GLN A 115 7.52 -0.68 9.97
CA GLN A 115 6.80 0.46 9.39
C GLN A 115 7.05 0.57 7.88
N VAL A 116 8.31 0.41 7.44
CA VAL A 116 8.68 0.44 6.03
C VAL A 116 8.04 -0.72 5.25
N HIS A 117 7.98 -1.92 5.84
CA HIS A 117 7.32 -3.08 5.21
C HIS A 117 5.80 -2.98 5.20
N ALA A 118 5.21 -2.22 6.12
CA ALA A 118 3.77 -1.95 6.12
C ALA A 118 3.33 -0.99 5.01
N LEU A 119 4.27 -0.28 4.36
CA LEU A 119 3.97 0.58 3.22
C LEU A 119 3.55 -0.25 2.00
N LYS A 120 2.64 0.32 1.21
CA LYS A 120 2.04 -0.33 0.05
C LYS A 120 3.08 -0.57 -1.06
N GLU A 121 2.92 -1.67 -1.76
CA GLU A 121 3.66 -1.94 -2.99
C GLU A 121 3.24 -0.98 -4.11
N PRO A 122 4.18 -0.57 -4.98
CA PRO A 122 3.86 0.31 -6.09
C PRO A 122 2.92 -0.37 -7.09
N GLU A 123 2.03 0.43 -7.67
CA GLU A 123 1.20 -0.04 -8.77
C GLU A 123 2.05 -0.27 -10.01
N LYS A 124 1.84 -1.41 -10.70
CA LYS A 124 2.61 -1.79 -11.90
C LYS A 124 2.64 -0.70 -12.96
N SER A 125 1.49 -0.09 -13.25
CA SER A 125 1.40 0.99 -14.24
C SER A 125 2.26 2.20 -13.89
N LYS A 126 2.38 2.54 -12.60
CA LYS A 126 3.18 3.68 -12.14
C LYS A 126 4.67 3.34 -12.12
N LEU A 127 5.00 2.09 -11.78
CA LEU A 127 6.37 1.57 -11.88
C LEU A 127 6.85 1.55 -13.34
N ASP A 128 6.03 1.07 -14.27
CA ASP A 128 6.34 1.01 -15.70
C ASP A 128 6.56 2.43 -16.26
N PHE A 129 5.70 3.38 -15.85
CA PHE A 129 5.88 4.80 -16.19
C PHE A 129 7.22 5.34 -15.69
N LEU A 130 7.54 5.13 -14.41
CA LEU A 130 8.79 5.60 -13.82
C LEU A 130 10.02 4.99 -14.51
N GLN A 131 10.02 3.68 -14.74
CA GLN A 131 11.09 2.98 -15.45
C GLN A 131 11.25 3.49 -16.88
N SER A 132 10.14 3.74 -17.59
CA SER A 132 10.17 4.32 -18.93
C SER A 132 10.76 5.74 -18.91
N TRP A 133 10.37 6.56 -17.95
CA TRP A 133 10.84 7.94 -17.78
C TRP A 133 12.35 7.99 -17.50
N LEU A 134 12.87 7.07 -16.69
CA LEU A 134 14.31 6.97 -16.36
C LEU A 134 15.18 6.69 -17.61
N VAL A 135 14.62 6.09 -18.65
CA VAL A 135 15.32 5.75 -19.91
C VAL A 135 15.18 6.84 -20.98
N MET A 136 14.18 7.73 -20.88
CA MET A 136 13.90 8.76 -21.89
C MET A 136 14.96 9.86 -21.92
N LYS A 137 15.59 10.07 -23.09
CA LYS A 137 16.68 11.04 -23.31
C LYS A 137 16.27 12.51 -23.17
N ASP A 138 15.01 12.81 -23.47
CA ASP A 138 14.40 14.14 -23.46
C ASP A 138 13.72 14.46 -22.11
N MET A 139 13.17 13.46 -21.44
CA MET A 139 12.43 13.60 -20.18
C MET A 139 13.27 13.38 -18.92
N GLY A 140 14.46 12.78 -19.03
CA GLY A 140 15.39 12.57 -17.91
C GLY A 140 16.78 13.14 -18.17
N ALA A 141 16.88 14.39 -18.67
CA ALA A 141 18.11 15.02 -19.20
C ALA A 141 19.36 15.11 -18.27
N GLY A 142 19.49 14.26 -17.26
CA GLY A 142 20.76 13.64 -16.86
C GLY A 142 20.44 12.19 -16.48
N GLN A 143 20.98 11.22 -17.22
CA GLN A 143 20.83 9.80 -16.89
C GLN A 143 21.31 9.59 -15.45
N ILE A 144 20.52 8.89 -14.63
CA ILE A 144 21.02 8.39 -13.35
C ILE A 144 22.02 7.28 -13.74
N GLU A 145 23.30 7.65 -13.79
CA GLU A 145 24.38 6.75 -14.19
C GLU A 145 24.79 5.88 -13.00
N GLY A 146 25.26 4.66 -13.26
CA GLY A 146 25.78 3.78 -12.19
C GLY A 146 24.75 2.78 -11.65
N ARG A 147 25.03 2.24 -10.47
CA ARG A 147 24.21 1.18 -9.83
C ARG A 147 22.90 1.74 -9.27
N GLU A 148 22.86 3.04 -9.00
CA GLU A 148 21.69 3.78 -8.60
C GLU A 148 20.57 3.79 -9.65
N GLY A 149 20.90 3.70 -10.94
CA GLY A 149 19.90 3.56 -12.00
C GLY A 149 19.13 2.25 -11.93
N LEU A 150 19.72 1.22 -11.32
CA LEU A 150 19.13 -0.12 -11.14
C LEU A 150 18.27 -0.21 -9.88
N ALA A 151 18.09 0.89 -9.14
CA ALA A 151 17.35 0.87 -7.88
C ALA A 151 15.87 0.47 -8.04
N TRP A 152 15.32 0.60 -9.25
CA TRP A 152 13.93 0.28 -9.58
C TRP A 152 13.75 -0.99 -10.42
N ASP A 153 14.81 -1.79 -10.63
CA ASP A 153 14.76 -3.00 -11.48
C ASP A 153 14.08 -4.19 -10.80
N ASP A 154 14.13 -4.26 -9.46
CA ASP A 154 13.54 -5.36 -8.67
C ASP A 154 12.20 -4.92 -8.06
N PRO A 155 11.05 -5.32 -8.64
CA PRO A 155 9.74 -4.88 -8.16
C PRO A 155 9.42 -5.38 -6.75
N SER A 156 10.08 -6.45 -6.29
CA SER A 156 9.80 -7.07 -4.99
C SER A 156 10.37 -6.29 -3.81
N ASP A 157 11.36 -5.43 -4.04
CA ASP A 157 12.04 -4.63 -3.02
C ASP A 157 11.63 -3.15 -3.10
N LEU A 158 10.49 -2.83 -3.73
CA LEU A 158 9.99 -1.45 -3.89
C LEU A 158 8.77 -1.17 -3.01
N LEU A 159 8.66 0.08 -2.59
CA LEU A 159 7.51 0.65 -1.89
C LEU A 159 7.07 1.94 -2.57
N ALA A 160 5.78 2.26 -2.46
CA ALA A 160 5.25 3.57 -2.79
C ALA A 160 5.05 4.39 -1.51
N LEU A 161 5.59 5.61 -1.47
CA LEU A 161 5.43 6.51 -0.33
C LEU A 161 4.01 7.13 -0.30
N ALA A 162 3.39 7.27 -1.46
CA ALA A 162 2.03 7.75 -1.58
C ALA A 162 1.02 6.61 -1.42
N SER A 163 0.53 6.42 -0.19
CA SER A 163 -0.84 5.94 0.01
C SER A 163 -1.38 6.35 1.39
N VAL A 164 -1.77 7.62 1.52
CA VAL A 164 -2.89 8.00 2.39
C VAL A 164 -3.81 8.93 1.59
N ALA A 165 -4.26 8.45 0.43
CA ALA A 165 -5.53 8.92 -0.12
C ALA A 165 -6.61 7.98 0.45
N PRO A 166 -7.61 8.50 1.18
CA PRO A 166 -8.63 7.66 1.79
C PRO A 166 -9.45 6.98 0.70
N ASP A 167 -9.57 5.65 0.77
CA ASP A 167 -10.61 4.85 0.11
C ASP A 167 -10.90 5.17 -1.37
N THR A 168 -9.88 5.36 -2.20
CA THR A 168 -10.06 5.12 -3.64
C THR A 168 -10.02 3.62 -3.87
N ALA A 169 -11.23 3.06 -3.81
CA ALA A 169 -11.57 1.65 -3.96
C ALA A 169 -10.77 0.87 -5.04
N PRO A 170 -10.73 -0.48 -4.95
CA PRO A 170 -10.15 -1.38 -5.96
C PRO A 170 -10.60 -1.12 -7.41
N PHE A 171 -11.67 -0.35 -7.58
CA PHE A 171 -12.19 0.14 -8.84
C PHE A 171 -11.27 1.13 -9.58
N SER A 172 -10.53 2.02 -8.90
CA SER A 172 -9.71 3.06 -9.57
C SER A 172 -8.68 2.44 -10.49
N ASN A 173 -8.00 1.38 -10.03
CA ASN A 173 -6.91 0.70 -10.74
C ASN A 173 -7.42 -0.25 -11.85
N TRP A 174 -8.60 -0.87 -11.67
CA TRP A 174 -9.18 -1.74 -12.69
C TRP A 174 -9.85 -0.94 -13.82
N ALA A 175 -10.55 0.15 -13.49
CA ALA A 175 -11.24 1.00 -14.45
C ALA A 175 -10.27 1.80 -15.32
N THR A 176 -9.20 2.32 -14.74
CA THR A 176 -8.14 3.01 -15.49
C THR A 176 -7.35 2.07 -16.40
N GLY A 177 -7.19 0.80 -16.03
CA GLY A 177 -6.43 -0.15 -16.85
C GLY A 177 -7.18 -0.72 -18.06
N ARG A 178 -8.47 -1.10 -17.92
CA ARG A 178 -9.20 -1.80 -19.00
C ARG A 178 -10.19 -0.92 -19.75
N PHE A 179 -10.92 -0.08 -19.03
CA PHE A 179 -11.94 0.76 -19.64
C PHE A 179 -11.30 1.88 -20.46
N LEU A 180 -10.21 2.46 -19.96
CA LEU A 180 -9.42 3.50 -20.61
C LEU A 180 -8.75 2.98 -21.91
N THR A 181 -8.22 1.76 -21.93
CA THR A 181 -7.69 1.13 -23.15
C THR A 181 -8.79 0.78 -24.14
N PHE A 182 -9.94 0.29 -23.67
CA PHE A 182 -11.10 0.04 -24.52
C PHE A 182 -11.67 1.34 -25.12
N PHE A 183 -11.76 2.41 -24.34
CA PHE A 183 -12.19 3.73 -24.81
C PHE A 183 -11.19 4.35 -25.78
N HIS A 184 -9.88 4.26 -25.53
CA HIS A 184 -8.85 4.70 -26.48
C HIS A 184 -8.87 3.89 -27.78
N TYR A 185 -9.20 2.60 -27.72
CA TYR A 185 -9.28 1.71 -28.88
C TYR A 185 -10.55 1.91 -29.71
N VAL A 186 -11.71 2.06 -29.05
CA VAL A 186 -13.02 2.21 -29.71
C VAL A 186 -13.26 3.66 -30.15
N TRP A 187 -12.83 4.63 -29.35
CA TRP A 187 -13.05 6.04 -29.57
C TRP A 187 -11.70 6.72 -29.73
N GLY A 188 -11.02 6.43 -30.86
CA GLY A 188 -9.73 7.00 -31.22
C GLY A 188 -9.77 8.53 -31.26
N TYR A 189 -9.58 9.16 -30.11
CA TYR A 189 -9.59 10.61 -29.97
C TYR A 189 -8.16 11.13 -30.10
N LYS A 190 -7.83 11.54 -31.33
CA LYS A 190 -6.70 12.41 -31.63
C LYS A 190 -7.04 13.80 -31.09
N HIS A 191 -6.87 14.04 -29.79
CA HIS A 191 -7.01 15.38 -29.22
C HIS A 191 -5.65 15.97 -28.85
N ASN A 192 -5.32 17.06 -29.54
CA ASN A 192 -4.35 18.05 -29.09
C ASN A 192 -4.88 18.65 -27.78
N SER A 193 -4.55 18.03 -26.65
CA SER A 193 -4.87 18.59 -25.35
C SER A 193 -3.78 19.59 -24.98
N HIS A 194 -4.15 20.86 -24.89
CA HIS A 194 -3.29 21.89 -24.34
C HIS A 194 -3.11 21.63 -22.84
N SER A 195 -2.06 20.88 -22.50
CA SER A 195 -1.61 20.66 -21.12
C SER A 195 -1.27 22.00 -20.50
N ARG A 196 -1.95 22.36 -19.40
CA ARG A 196 -1.60 23.53 -18.60
C ARG A 196 -0.36 23.16 -17.79
N GLU A 197 0.79 23.70 -18.18
CA GLU A 197 2.09 23.49 -17.52
C GLU A 197 1.99 23.86 -16.03
N ILE A 198 1.97 22.87 -15.14
CA ILE A 198 1.98 23.11 -13.69
C ILE A 198 3.41 23.37 -13.19
N ASN A 199 4.46 22.96 -13.92
CA ASN A 199 5.85 23.35 -13.63
C ASN A 199 6.75 23.33 -14.89
N PRO A 200 7.21 24.49 -15.41
CA PRO A 200 8.12 24.55 -16.56
C PRO A 200 9.51 23.94 -16.28
N GLU A 201 9.84 23.66 -15.02
CA GLU A 201 11.10 22.99 -14.62
C GLU A 201 11.04 21.45 -14.69
N ALA A 202 9.85 20.87 -14.73
CA ALA A 202 9.65 19.41 -14.77
C ALA A 202 9.78 18.84 -16.20
N GLY A 203 9.65 19.70 -17.21
CA GLY A 203 9.73 19.34 -18.63
C GLY A 203 8.45 19.74 -19.38
N PRO A 204 8.51 19.92 -20.72
CA PRO A 204 7.43 20.56 -21.47
C PRO A 204 6.17 19.70 -21.66
N ASP A 205 6.17 18.42 -21.27
CA ASP A 205 5.08 17.50 -21.64
C ASP A 205 4.80 16.43 -20.59
N LEU A 206 4.84 16.81 -19.31
CA LEU A 206 4.13 16.05 -18.27
C LEU A 206 2.64 16.32 -18.46
N ALA A 207 2.07 15.61 -19.43
CA ALA A 207 0.64 15.52 -19.66
C ALA A 207 0.01 14.86 -18.44
N HIS A 208 -0.24 15.67 -17.41
CA HIS A 208 -1.09 15.30 -16.29
C HIS A 208 -2.46 14.97 -16.87
N TYR A 209 -2.72 13.68 -17.06
CA TYR A 209 -4.07 13.21 -17.04
C TYR A 209 -4.55 13.48 -15.63
N GLU A 210 -5.40 14.49 -15.46
CA GLU A 210 -6.11 14.71 -14.21
C GLU A 210 -6.97 13.45 -13.99
N GLU A 211 -6.41 12.45 -13.31
CA GLU A 211 -7.09 11.20 -12.98
C GLU A 211 -8.40 11.50 -12.24
N THR A 212 -8.48 12.64 -11.55
CA THR A 212 -9.70 13.16 -10.93
C THR A 212 -10.84 13.37 -11.91
N VAL A 213 -10.59 13.91 -13.12
CA VAL A 213 -11.62 14.21 -14.12
C VAL A 213 -12.08 12.93 -14.81
N LEU A 214 -11.16 12.04 -15.18
CA LEU A 214 -11.49 10.75 -15.77
C LEU A 214 -12.24 9.83 -14.82
N VAL A 215 -11.78 9.71 -13.58
CA VAL A 215 -12.41 8.87 -12.56
C VAL A 215 -13.81 9.41 -12.25
N LYS A 216 -13.97 10.73 -12.17
CA LYS A 216 -15.29 11.36 -11.99
C LYS A 216 -16.23 11.12 -13.17
N TYR A 217 -15.74 11.23 -14.40
CA TYR A 217 -16.53 10.98 -15.61
C TYR A 217 -16.95 9.50 -15.70
N THR A 218 -16.02 8.58 -15.44
CA THR A 218 -16.27 7.14 -15.45
C THR A 218 -17.33 6.76 -14.42
N ARG A 219 -17.20 7.27 -13.19
CA ARG A 219 -18.19 7.08 -12.11
C ARG A 219 -19.57 7.61 -12.51
N TYR A 220 -19.63 8.74 -13.20
CA TYR A 220 -20.89 9.32 -13.69
C TYR A 220 -21.56 8.42 -14.74
N VAL A 221 -20.83 7.94 -15.74
CA VAL A 221 -21.36 7.04 -16.79
C VAL A 221 -21.86 5.73 -16.21
N ILE A 222 -21.13 5.13 -15.27
CA ILE A 222 -21.53 3.90 -14.59
C ILE A 222 -22.81 4.10 -13.78
N THR A 223 -22.92 5.23 -13.06
CA THR A 223 -24.11 5.51 -12.25
C THR A 223 -25.36 5.63 -13.12
N ILE A 224 -25.22 6.25 -14.30
CA ILE A 224 -26.29 6.30 -15.31
C ILE A 224 -26.61 4.89 -15.81
N LEU A 225 -25.61 4.10 -16.17
CA LEU A 225 -25.83 2.73 -16.66
C LEU A 225 -26.51 1.84 -15.61
N ALA A 226 -26.08 1.92 -14.35
CA ALA A 226 -26.64 1.18 -13.23
C ALA A 226 -28.08 1.59 -12.90
N SER A 227 -28.44 2.85 -13.10
CA SER A 227 -29.82 3.34 -12.89
C SER A 227 -30.76 3.04 -14.06
N LEU A 228 -30.24 2.92 -15.29
CA LEU A 228 -31.03 2.54 -16.47
C LEU A 228 -31.29 1.03 -16.55
N LEU A 229 -30.39 0.20 -16.03
CA LEU A 229 -30.50 -1.26 -16.11
C LEU A 229 -31.80 -1.81 -15.48
N PRO A 230 -32.24 -1.37 -14.29
CA PRO A 230 -33.55 -1.72 -13.75
C PRO A 230 -34.73 -1.39 -14.68
N ILE A 231 -34.68 -0.23 -15.34
CA ILE A 231 -35.74 0.22 -16.25
C ILE A 231 -35.79 -0.67 -17.49
N VAL A 232 -34.63 -0.98 -18.06
CA VAL A 232 -34.51 -1.90 -19.21
C VAL A 232 -35.03 -3.29 -18.85
N CYS A 233 -34.73 -3.80 -17.65
CA CYS A 233 -35.24 -5.08 -17.18
C CYS A 233 -36.77 -5.12 -17.16
N ILE A 234 -37.42 -4.10 -16.59
CA ILE A 234 -38.89 -4.03 -16.51
C ILE A 234 -39.53 -4.03 -17.92
N VAL A 235 -38.96 -3.28 -18.86
CA VAL A 235 -39.46 -3.24 -20.26
C VAL A 235 -39.33 -4.61 -20.94
N ILE A 236 -38.23 -5.32 -20.72
CA ILE A 236 -38.04 -6.67 -21.28
C ILE A 236 -39.02 -7.66 -20.64
N LEU A 237 -39.19 -7.60 -19.31
CA LEU A 237 -40.14 -8.46 -18.59
C LEU A 237 -41.59 -8.22 -19.02
N TRP A 238 -41.95 -7.01 -19.44
CA TRP A 238 -43.24 -6.71 -20.04
C TRP A 238 -43.45 -7.42 -21.38
N ALA A 239 -42.44 -7.45 -22.25
CA ALA A 239 -42.54 -8.03 -23.59
C ALA A 239 -42.59 -9.57 -23.59
N VAL A 240 -41.99 -10.22 -22.59
CA VAL A 240 -41.95 -11.68 -22.49
C VAL A 240 -43.24 -12.20 -21.86
N HIS A 241 -43.90 -13.18 -22.49
CA HIS A 241 -45.17 -13.73 -22.01
C HIS A 241 -45.03 -15.05 -21.24
N SER A 242 -43.93 -15.77 -21.42
CA SER A 242 -43.67 -17.05 -20.74
C SER A 242 -43.15 -16.82 -19.32
N VAL A 243 -43.80 -17.48 -18.35
CA VAL A 243 -43.45 -17.38 -16.92
C VAL A 243 -42.02 -17.87 -16.64
N GLY A 244 -41.60 -18.98 -17.27
CA GLY A 244 -40.26 -19.52 -17.09
C GLY A 244 -39.16 -18.57 -17.58
N TRP A 245 -39.38 -17.93 -18.73
CA TRP A 245 -38.44 -16.94 -19.28
C TRP A 245 -38.40 -15.66 -18.44
N ARG A 246 -39.54 -15.21 -17.88
CA ARG A 246 -39.57 -14.08 -16.94
C ARG A 246 -38.70 -14.33 -15.71
N LEU A 247 -38.81 -15.52 -15.11
CA LEU A 247 -37.99 -15.90 -13.95
C LEU A 247 -36.50 -15.98 -14.28
N GLY A 248 -36.15 -16.52 -15.45
CA GLY A 248 -34.76 -16.58 -15.90
C GLY A 248 -34.15 -15.19 -16.16
N ILE A 249 -34.90 -14.31 -16.82
CA ILE A 249 -34.47 -12.93 -17.11
C ILE A 249 -34.28 -12.15 -15.81
N MET A 250 -35.21 -12.26 -14.86
CA MET A 250 -35.08 -11.66 -13.52
C MET A 250 -33.75 -12.07 -12.87
N ALA A 251 -33.48 -13.38 -12.76
CA ALA A 251 -32.24 -13.86 -12.15
C ALA A 251 -30.98 -13.30 -12.84
N ILE A 252 -30.98 -13.20 -14.17
CA ILE A 252 -29.86 -12.64 -14.94
C ILE A 252 -29.68 -11.15 -14.65
N PHE A 253 -30.76 -10.37 -14.67
CA PHE A 253 -30.69 -8.92 -14.43
C PHE A 253 -30.37 -8.57 -12.97
N THR A 254 -30.91 -9.32 -12.00
CA THR A 254 -30.54 -9.18 -10.59
C THR A 254 -29.04 -9.46 -10.39
N ALA A 255 -28.51 -10.52 -11.01
CA ALA A 255 -27.09 -10.86 -10.94
C ALA A 255 -26.21 -9.81 -11.65
N ALA A 256 -26.65 -9.29 -12.80
CA ALA A 256 -25.94 -8.23 -13.52
C ALA A 256 -25.90 -6.92 -12.71
N PHE A 257 -27.02 -6.54 -12.08
CA PHE A 257 -27.11 -5.37 -11.21
C PHE A 257 -26.17 -5.50 -10.00
N ALA A 258 -26.21 -6.64 -9.30
CA ALA A 258 -25.31 -6.91 -8.18
C ALA A 258 -23.84 -6.89 -8.62
N SER A 259 -23.53 -7.50 -9.77
CA SER A 259 -22.19 -7.48 -10.36
C SER A 259 -21.73 -6.06 -10.65
N ILE A 260 -22.63 -5.19 -11.15
CA ILE A 260 -22.30 -3.79 -11.40
C ILE A 260 -22.01 -3.04 -10.09
N LEU A 261 -22.81 -3.26 -9.05
CA LEU A 261 -22.55 -2.63 -7.75
C LEU A 261 -21.23 -3.10 -7.15
N VAL A 262 -20.94 -4.40 -7.17
CA VAL A 262 -19.67 -4.96 -6.64
C VAL A 262 -18.46 -4.46 -7.43
N VAL A 263 -18.55 -4.44 -8.75
CA VAL A 263 -17.41 -4.10 -9.61
C VAL A 263 -17.18 -2.59 -9.69
N PHE A 264 -18.25 -1.79 -9.73
CA PHE A 264 -18.15 -0.38 -10.07
C PHE A 264 -18.48 0.60 -8.93
N THR A 265 -18.87 0.12 -7.75
CA THR A 265 -19.14 0.99 -6.59
C THR A 265 -18.31 0.58 -5.37
N SER A 266 -17.97 1.57 -4.53
CA SER A 266 -17.33 1.35 -3.23
C SER A 266 -18.35 1.04 -2.12
N ALA A 267 -19.51 0.49 -2.48
CA ALA A 267 -20.59 0.24 -1.53
C ALA A 267 -20.19 -0.89 -0.57
N LYS A 268 -20.59 -0.77 0.70
CA LYS A 268 -20.38 -1.83 1.68
C LYS A 268 -21.17 -3.07 1.29
N GLU A 269 -20.72 -4.26 1.69
CA GLU A 269 -21.44 -5.52 1.42
C GLU A 269 -22.92 -5.43 1.81
N VAL A 270 -23.21 -4.84 2.96
CA VAL A 270 -24.58 -4.63 3.46
C VAL A 270 -25.41 -3.73 2.52
N GLU A 271 -24.81 -2.70 1.94
CA GLU A 271 -25.48 -1.78 1.00
C GLU A 271 -25.77 -2.49 -0.32
N ILE A 272 -24.83 -3.32 -0.81
CA ILE A 272 -25.01 -4.11 -2.03
C ILE A 272 -26.16 -5.11 -1.86
N PHE A 273 -26.21 -5.82 -0.73
CA PHE A 273 -27.30 -6.75 -0.44
C PHE A 273 -28.65 -6.03 -0.33
N ALA A 274 -28.70 -4.87 0.35
CA ALA A 274 -29.92 -4.08 0.48
C ALA A 274 -30.43 -3.59 -0.88
N SER A 275 -29.56 -3.01 -1.72
CA SER A 275 -29.93 -2.54 -3.06
C SER A 275 -30.37 -3.68 -3.98
N THR A 276 -29.67 -4.83 -3.94
CA THR A 276 -30.02 -6.00 -4.76
C THR A 276 -31.35 -6.61 -4.33
N ALA A 277 -31.61 -6.71 -3.02
CA ALA A 277 -32.88 -7.19 -2.49
C ALA A 277 -34.05 -6.26 -2.85
N ALA A 278 -33.83 -4.95 -2.76
CA ALA A 278 -34.83 -3.96 -3.17
C ALA A 278 -35.16 -4.08 -4.67
N PHE A 279 -34.15 -4.24 -5.52
CA PHE A 279 -34.34 -4.44 -6.95
C PHE A 279 -35.13 -5.72 -7.26
N ALA A 280 -34.72 -6.85 -6.68
CA ALA A 280 -35.42 -8.13 -6.84
C ALA A 280 -36.89 -8.07 -6.37
N ALA A 281 -37.16 -7.36 -5.27
CA ALA A 281 -38.53 -7.19 -4.78
C ALA A 281 -39.43 -6.45 -5.81
N VAL A 282 -38.90 -5.43 -6.48
CA VAL A 282 -39.63 -4.71 -7.54
C VAL A 282 -39.93 -5.62 -8.73
N GLU A 283 -38.97 -6.43 -9.15
CA GLU A 283 -39.15 -7.40 -10.25
C GLU A 283 -40.24 -8.44 -9.92
N VAL A 284 -40.22 -8.98 -8.69
CA VAL A 284 -41.20 -9.97 -8.22
C VAL A 284 -42.61 -9.38 -8.17
N VAL A 285 -42.78 -8.16 -7.67
CA VAL A 285 -44.09 -7.47 -7.64
C VAL A 285 -44.63 -7.23 -9.06
N PHE A 286 -43.74 -6.83 -9.99
CA PHE A 286 -44.12 -6.62 -11.38
C PHE A 286 -44.59 -7.92 -12.06
N ILE A 287 -43.85 -9.01 -11.87
CA ILE A 287 -44.23 -10.33 -12.39
C ILE A 287 -45.53 -10.81 -11.74
N GLY A 288 -45.69 -10.70 -10.42
CA GLY A 288 -46.89 -11.08 -9.70
C GLY A 288 -48.15 -10.36 -10.20
N SER A 289 -48.03 -9.06 -10.45
CA SER A 289 -49.11 -8.24 -11.02
C SER A 289 -49.45 -8.66 -12.45
N ALA A 290 -48.43 -8.93 -13.28
CA ALA A 290 -48.61 -9.36 -14.66
C ALA A 290 -49.23 -10.78 -14.77
N LEU A 291 -48.96 -11.67 -13.81
CA LEU A 291 -49.58 -12.99 -13.73
C LEU A 291 -51.06 -12.89 -13.31
N ALA A 292 -51.38 -12.03 -12.35
CA ALA A 292 -52.75 -11.82 -11.89
C ALA A 292 -53.65 -11.25 -13.01
N GLY A 293 -53.16 -10.28 -13.80
CA GLY A 293 -53.91 -9.70 -14.92
C GLY A 293 -54.20 -10.69 -16.06
N ASN A 294 -53.35 -11.70 -16.28
CA ASN A 294 -53.59 -12.75 -17.27
C ASN A 294 -54.65 -13.78 -16.83
N SER A 295 -54.93 -13.87 -15.52
CA SER A 295 -55.89 -14.84 -14.97
C SER A 295 -57.35 -14.37 -14.98
N THR A 296 -57.59 -13.06 -15.15
CA THR A 296 -58.93 -12.45 -15.17
C THR A 296 -59.48 -12.21 -16.58
N GLY A 297 -58.72 -12.53 -17.63
CA GLY A 297 -59.10 -12.35 -19.04
C GLY A 297 -59.39 -13.64 -19.81
N GLY A 298 -59.62 -14.76 -19.11
CA GLY A 298 -59.97 -16.06 -19.68
C GLY A 298 -61.44 -16.42 -19.46
#